data_AF-A0A6A2YGU5-F1
#
_entry.id   AF-A0A6A2YGU5-F1
#
_cell.length_a   1.000
_cell.length_b   1.000
_cell.length_c   1.000
_cell.angle_alpha   90.00
_cell.angle_beta   90.00
_cell.angle_gamma   90.00
#
_symmetry.space_group_name_H-M   'P 1'
#
loop_
_entity.id
_entity.type
_entity.pdbx_description
1 polymer ?
#
loop_
_entity_poly.entity_id
_entity_poly.type
_entity_poly.pdbx_seq_one_letter_code
_entity_poly.pdbx_strand_id
1 'polypeptide(L)'
;MSLSGHKIYGPKGVGALYMRRRPRIRVESQMNGGGQERGIRSGTVPTPLVFGIGAACELALKEMDASSEPSYVLRALGVDEDMAHTSIRFGIGRFTTEEEIDKAVELTVKQVEKLREMSPLYEMVKEGIDIKQIQWAQH
;
A
#
# COMPACT_ATOMS: atom_id res chain seq x y z
N MET A 1 -1.59 -12.38 -6.70
CA MET A 1 -1.49 -11.41 -5.59
C MET A 1 -2.47 -11.84 -4.51
N SER A 2 -2.04 -11.94 -3.26
CA SER A 2 -2.91 -12.32 -2.12
C SER A 2 -3.24 -11.10 -1.26
N LEU A 3 -4.48 -11.01 -0.79
CA LEU A 3 -4.98 -9.95 0.07
C LEU A 3 -5.68 -10.57 1.29
N SER A 4 -5.53 -9.96 2.46
CA SER A 4 -6.27 -10.35 3.67
C SER A 4 -7.21 -9.22 4.09
N GLY A 5 -8.47 -9.54 4.37
CA GLY A 5 -9.50 -8.55 4.65
C GLY A 5 -9.14 -7.60 5.79
N HIS A 6 -8.66 -8.13 6.91
CA HIS A 6 -8.30 -7.30 8.07
C HIS A 6 -7.11 -6.34 7.84
N LYS A 7 -6.33 -6.52 6.77
CA LYS A 7 -5.24 -5.58 6.40
C LYS A 7 -5.74 -4.36 5.63
N ILE A 8 -6.99 -4.39 5.18
CA ILE A 8 -7.68 -3.29 4.50
C ILE A 8 -8.93 -2.85 5.28
N TYR A 9 -8.91 -3.02 6.61
CA TYR A 9 -10.06 -2.72 7.50
C TYR A 9 -11.34 -3.53 7.22
N GLY A 10 -11.23 -4.62 6.44
CA GLY A 10 -12.30 -5.59 6.26
C GLY A 10 -12.37 -6.66 7.37
N PRO A 11 -13.34 -7.58 7.30
CA PRO A 11 -13.51 -8.61 8.32
C PRO A 11 -12.32 -9.59 8.41
N LYS A 12 -12.04 -10.08 9.62
CA LYS A 12 -11.06 -11.16 9.88
C LYS A 12 -11.60 -12.49 9.37
N GLY A 13 -10.69 -13.39 8.96
CA GLY A 13 -11.05 -14.75 8.50
C GLY A 13 -11.43 -14.85 7.02
N VAL A 14 -11.30 -13.77 6.25
CA VAL A 14 -11.52 -13.75 4.80
C VAL A 14 -10.39 -13.02 4.09
N GLY A 15 -10.16 -13.38 2.83
CA GLY A 15 -9.14 -12.79 1.97
C GLY A 15 -9.47 -13.06 0.51
N ALA A 16 -8.64 -12.54 -0.38
CA ALA A 16 -8.77 -12.75 -1.81
C ALA A 16 -7.42 -13.17 -2.41
N LEU A 17 -7.45 -14.10 -3.35
CA LEU A 17 -6.31 -14.44 -4.19
C LEU A 17 -6.62 -14.02 -5.63
N TYR A 18 -5.93 -12.99 -6.09
CA TYR A 18 -5.96 -12.61 -7.48
C TYR A 18 -5.05 -13.53 -8.31
N MET A 19 -5.67 -14.22 -9.28
CA MET A 19 -5.00 -14.99 -10.32
C MET A 19 -5.19 -14.35 -11.70
N ARG A 20 -4.09 -14.22 -12.44
CA ARG A 20 -4.11 -13.81 -13.85
C ARG A 20 -4.78 -14.90 -14.69
N ARG A 21 -5.52 -14.52 -15.76
CA ARG A 21 -6.25 -15.43 -16.68
C ARG A 21 -5.46 -16.64 -17.21
N ARG A 22 -4.15 -16.49 -17.41
CA ARG A 22 -3.24 -17.57 -17.85
C ARG A 22 -2.08 -17.66 -16.87
N PRO A 23 -2.26 -18.33 -15.71
CA PRO A 23 -1.20 -18.47 -14.74
C PRO A 23 -0.16 -19.46 -15.27
N ARG A 24 1.13 -19.18 -15.07
CA ARG A 24 2.23 -20.06 -15.48
C ARG A 24 2.29 -21.35 -14.64
N ILE A 25 1.67 -21.34 -13.47
CA ILE A 25 1.63 -22.44 -12.50
C ILE A 25 0.17 -22.78 -12.25
N ARG A 26 -0.17 -24.07 -12.22
CA ARG A 26 -1.50 -24.56 -11.88
C ARG A 26 -1.68 -24.49 -10.37
N VAL A 27 -2.75 -23.82 -9.93
CA VAL A 27 -3.11 -23.76 -8.50
C VAL A 27 -4.08 -24.89 -8.21
N GLU A 28 -3.78 -25.67 -7.17
CA GLU A 28 -4.59 -26.78 -6.70
C GLU A 28 -5.25 -26.44 -5.37
N SER A 29 -6.47 -26.95 -5.15
CA SER A 29 -7.15 -26.76 -3.88
C SER A 29 -6.44 -27.56 -2.79
N GLN A 30 -6.09 -26.90 -1.68
CA GLN A 30 -5.47 -27.56 -0.52
C GLN A 30 -6.44 -28.50 0.20
N MET A 31 -7.74 -28.26 0.05
CA MET A 31 -8.81 -29.06 0.62
C MET A 31 -9.63 -29.65 -0.54
N ASN A 32 -9.99 -30.93 -0.42
CA ASN A 32 -10.82 -31.62 -1.40
C ASN A 32 -12.30 -31.44 -1.05
N GLY A 33 -13.14 -31.09 -2.02
CA GLY A 33 -14.56 -30.83 -1.81
C GLY A 33 -15.25 -30.21 -3.02
N GLY A 34 -16.29 -29.39 -2.79
CA GLY A 34 -17.13 -28.83 -3.86
C GLY A 34 -16.38 -28.00 -4.91
N GLY A 35 -17.00 -27.83 -6.09
CA GLY A 35 -16.42 -27.15 -7.26
C GLY A 35 -16.53 -25.62 -7.25
N GLN A 36 -16.57 -24.99 -6.08
CA GLN A 36 -16.62 -23.53 -5.99
C GLN A 36 -15.35 -22.90 -6.60
N GLU A 37 -15.46 -21.65 -7.07
CA GLU A 37 -14.33 -20.92 -7.67
C GLU A 37 -13.63 -21.73 -8.79
N ARG A 38 -14.42 -22.43 -9.63
CA ARG A 38 -13.92 -23.29 -10.73
C ARG A 38 -13.03 -24.44 -10.26
N GLY A 39 -13.29 -24.97 -9.07
CA GLY A 39 -12.52 -26.06 -8.46
C GLY A 39 -11.22 -25.62 -7.79
N ILE A 40 -10.98 -24.30 -7.66
CA ILE A 40 -9.80 -23.76 -6.97
C ILE A 40 -9.98 -23.79 -5.45
N ARG A 41 -11.22 -23.66 -4.97
CA ARG A 41 -11.53 -23.68 -3.54
C ARG A 41 -12.67 -24.64 -3.26
N SER A 42 -12.46 -25.53 -2.30
CA SER A 42 -13.52 -26.37 -1.76
C SER A 42 -14.31 -25.66 -0.66
N GLY A 43 -15.62 -25.88 -0.61
CA GLY A 43 -16.48 -25.57 0.55
C GLY A 43 -17.34 -24.32 0.36
N THR A 44 -18.15 -23.98 1.36
CA THR A 44 -19.09 -22.85 1.29
C THR A 44 -18.36 -21.51 1.37
N VAL A 45 -18.76 -20.55 0.55
CA VAL A 45 -18.22 -19.18 0.59
C VAL A 45 -18.84 -18.47 1.80
N PRO A 46 -18.05 -17.84 2.68
CA PRO A 46 -18.60 -17.05 3.78
C PRO A 46 -19.14 -15.71 3.25
N THR A 47 -20.33 -15.73 2.65
CA THR A 47 -20.93 -14.60 1.92
C THR A 47 -20.89 -13.27 2.70
N PRO A 48 -21.23 -13.22 4.01
CA PRO A 48 -21.15 -11.95 4.76
C PRO A 48 -19.73 -11.38 4.83
N LEU A 49 -18.73 -12.25 4.99
CA LEU A 49 -17.33 -11.82 5.07
C LEU A 49 -16.82 -11.34 3.70
N VAL A 50 -17.20 -12.01 2.63
CA VAL A 50 -16.87 -11.58 1.26
C VAL A 50 -17.47 -10.22 0.95
N PHE A 51 -18.74 -10.00 1.34
CA PHE A 51 -19.39 -8.71 1.19
C PHE A 51 -18.69 -7.62 1.99
N GLY A 52 -18.28 -7.93 3.22
CA GLY A 52 -17.50 -7.00 4.06
C GLY A 52 -16.14 -6.63 3.47
N ILE A 53 -15.45 -7.56 2.80
CA ILE A 53 -14.24 -7.22 2.02
C ILE A 53 -14.58 -6.27 0.87
N GLY A 54 -15.67 -6.53 0.13
CA GLY A 54 -16.10 -5.67 -0.97
C GLY A 54 -16.34 -4.23 -0.52
N ALA A 55 -17.09 -4.05 0.56
CA ALA A 55 -17.35 -2.73 1.16
C ALA A 55 -16.06 -2.04 1.64
N ALA A 56 -15.13 -2.78 2.25
CA ALA A 56 -13.85 -2.23 2.69
C ALA A 56 -12.99 -1.76 1.50
N CYS A 57 -12.94 -2.53 0.41
CA CYS A 57 -12.27 -2.11 -0.83
C CYS A 57 -12.91 -0.86 -1.45
N GLU A 58 -14.24 -0.78 -1.47
CA GLU A 58 -14.96 0.37 -2.01
C GLU A 58 -14.68 1.65 -1.20
N LEU A 59 -14.72 1.54 0.13
CA LEU A 59 -14.35 2.65 1.02
C LEU A 59 -12.89 3.05 0.83
N ALA A 60 -11.97 2.09 0.77
CA ALA A 60 -10.56 2.37 0.54
C ALA A 60 -10.33 3.14 -0.77
N LEU A 61 -11.05 2.79 -1.85
CA LEU A 61 -10.96 3.51 -3.12
C LEU A 61 -11.51 4.95 -3.02
N LYS A 62 -12.65 5.15 -2.34
CA LYS A 62 -13.24 6.48 -2.14
C LYS A 62 -12.35 7.39 -1.30
N GLU A 63 -11.77 6.86 -0.24
CA GLU A 63 -10.89 7.61 0.66
C GLU A 63 -9.51 7.87 0.05
N MET A 64 -9.03 7.01 -0.86
CA MET A 64 -7.73 7.22 -1.53
C MET A 64 -7.67 8.52 -2.32
N ASP A 65 -8.75 8.89 -3.05
CA ASP A 65 -8.82 10.16 -3.78
C ASP A 65 -9.04 11.37 -2.85
N ALA A 66 -9.78 11.19 -1.75
CA ALA A 66 -10.05 12.26 -0.78
C ALA A 66 -8.86 12.55 0.16
N SER A 67 -7.96 11.58 0.37
CA SER A 67 -6.83 11.66 1.30
C SER A 67 -5.56 12.29 0.71
N SER A 68 -5.71 13.22 -0.23
CA SER A 68 -4.64 14.19 -0.52
C SER A 68 -4.46 15.20 0.61
N GLU A 69 -5.10 14.99 1.76
CA GLU A 69 -4.77 15.71 2.99
C GLU A 69 -3.61 15.00 3.72
N PRO A 70 -2.54 15.73 4.06
CA PRO A 70 -1.45 15.20 4.87
C PRO A 70 -1.93 14.74 6.24
N SER A 71 -1.16 13.81 6.82
CA SER A 71 -1.44 13.26 8.14
C SER A 71 -1.71 14.36 9.17
N TYR A 72 -2.88 14.33 9.80
CA TYR A 72 -3.26 15.27 10.86
C TYR A 72 -2.26 15.27 12.03
N VAL A 73 -1.57 14.14 12.27
CA VAL A 73 -0.49 14.03 13.26
C VAL A 73 0.73 14.85 12.84
N LEU A 74 1.13 14.77 11.57
CA LEU A 74 2.26 15.54 11.05
C LEU A 74 1.93 17.04 11.04
N ARG A 75 0.70 17.40 10.65
CA ARG A 75 0.18 18.78 10.78
C ARG A 75 0.23 19.27 12.24
N ALA A 76 -0.20 18.45 13.21
CA ALA A 76 -0.15 18.79 14.63
C ALA A 76 1.28 18.91 15.20
N LEU A 77 2.25 18.20 14.61
CA LEU A 77 3.67 18.33 14.94
C LEU A 77 4.33 19.56 14.29
N GLY A 78 3.57 20.37 13.53
CA GLY A 78 4.07 21.55 12.83
C GLY A 78 4.88 21.22 11.57
N VAL A 79 4.71 20.01 11.02
CA VAL A 79 5.33 19.64 9.74
C VAL A 79 4.57 20.32 8.61
N ASP A 80 5.32 20.97 7.72
CA ASP A 80 4.81 21.61 6.51
C ASP A 80 4.06 20.60 5.61
N GLU A 81 3.04 21.06 4.89
CA GLU A 81 2.14 20.25 4.07
C GLU A 81 2.90 19.43 3.01
N ASP A 82 3.88 20.05 2.35
CA ASP A 82 4.71 19.41 1.32
C ASP A 82 5.58 18.29 1.91
N MET A 83 6.09 18.51 3.12
CA MET A 83 6.87 17.51 3.87
C MET A 83 5.98 16.37 4.36
N ALA A 84 4.74 16.66 4.75
CA ALA A 84 3.82 15.65 5.22
C ALA A 84 3.36 14.71 4.08
N HIS A 85 3.29 15.20 2.83
CA HIS A 85 3.06 14.37 1.64
C HIS A 85 4.21 13.47 1.24
N THR A 86 5.44 13.83 1.62
CA THR A 86 6.66 13.08 1.32
C THR A 86 7.14 12.23 2.50
N SER A 87 6.35 12.17 3.57
CA SER A 87 6.65 11.43 4.79
C SER A 87 6.28 9.95 4.70
N ILE A 88 7.17 9.07 5.18
CA ILE A 88 6.95 7.62 5.27
C ILE A 88 7.00 7.19 6.74
N ARG A 89 6.07 6.35 7.18
CA ARG A 89 6.03 5.78 8.53
C ARG A 89 6.52 4.33 8.56
N PHE A 90 7.59 4.06 9.29
CA PHE A 90 8.05 2.71 9.59
C PHE A 90 7.45 2.22 10.91
N GLY A 91 6.87 1.01 10.90
CA GLY A 91 6.37 0.36 12.11
C GLY A 91 7.31 -0.76 12.52
N ILE A 92 7.88 -0.66 13.72
CA ILE A 92 8.76 -1.68 14.31
C ILE A 92 7.99 -2.35 15.44
N GLY A 93 7.96 -3.69 15.47
CA GLY A 93 7.20 -4.47 16.44
C GLY A 93 8.05 -5.51 17.17
N ARG A 94 7.42 -6.25 18.09
CA ARG A 94 8.07 -7.30 18.91
C ARG A 94 8.78 -8.40 18.09
N PHE A 95 8.34 -8.60 16.85
CA PHE A 95 8.85 -9.65 15.97
C PHE A 95 9.78 -9.11 14.87
N THR A 96 10.06 -7.80 14.87
CA THR A 96 10.98 -7.20 13.91
C THR A 96 12.41 -7.49 14.33
N THR A 97 13.20 -8.06 13.43
CA THR A 97 14.61 -8.37 13.65
C THR A 97 15.52 -7.25 13.15
N GLU A 98 16.75 -7.19 13.66
CA GLU A 98 17.76 -6.22 13.19
C GLU A 98 18.06 -6.39 11.70
N GLU A 99 18.14 -7.63 11.22
CA GLU A 99 18.38 -7.92 9.79
C GLU A 99 17.26 -7.37 8.88
N GLU A 100 16.00 -7.44 9.33
CA GLU A 100 14.88 -6.84 8.61
C GLU A 100 14.95 -5.31 8.61
N ILE A 101 15.45 -4.70 9.68
CA ILE A 101 15.66 -3.25 9.77
C ILE A 101 16.77 -2.83 8.80
N ASP A 102 17.91 -3.50 8.82
CA ASP A 102 19.04 -3.21 7.93
C ASP A 102 18.62 -3.31 6.46
N LYS A 103 17.88 -4.36 6.12
CA LYS A 103 17.34 -4.56 4.78
C LYS A 103 16.33 -3.48 4.39
N ALA A 104 15.47 -3.06 5.33
CA ALA A 104 14.52 -1.97 5.08
C ALA A 104 15.26 -0.64 4.83
N VAL A 105 16.33 -0.36 5.58
CA VAL A 105 17.17 0.83 5.39
C VAL A 105 17.83 0.80 4.01
N GLU A 106 18.50 -0.31 3.66
CA GLU A 106 19.18 -0.46 2.37
C GLU A 106 18.23 -0.21 1.19
N LEU A 107 17.05 -0.86 1.23
CA LEU A 107 16.04 -0.72 0.18
C LEU A 107 15.48 0.70 0.11
N THR A 108 15.27 1.34 1.26
CA THR A 108 14.74 2.70 1.31
C THR A 108 15.72 3.69 0.72
N VAL A 109 17.00 3.63 1.12
CA VAL A 109 18.06 4.51 0.60
C VAL A 109 18.18 4.35 -0.91
N LYS A 110 18.32 3.10 -1.37
CA LYS A 110 18.44 2.79 -2.80
C LYS A 110 17.28 3.34 -3.62
N GLN A 111 16.05 3.21 -3.11
CA GLN A 111 14.88 3.68 -3.83
C GLN A 111 14.74 5.21 -3.80
N VAL A 112 15.08 5.85 -2.68
CA VAL A 112 15.08 7.31 -2.56
C VAL A 112 16.12 7.93 -3.50
N GLU A 113 17.33 7.37 -3.58
CA GLU A 113 18.35 7.82 -4.52
C GLU A 113 17.88 7.73 -5.96
N LYS A 114 17.32 6.59 -6.35
CA LYS A 114 16.75 6.40 -7.69
C LYS A 114 15.64 7.40 -7.99
N LEU A 115 14.73 7.66 -7.04
CA LEU A 115 13.66 8.64 -7.22
C LEU A 115 14.20 10.06 -7.35
N ARG A 116 15.25 10.39 -6.61
CA ARG A 116 15.95 11.68 -6.68
C ARG A 116 16.65 11.90 -8.01
N GLU A 117 17.27 10.87 -8.59
CA GLU A 117 17.87 10.94 -9.93
C GLU A 117 16.85 11.26 -11.03
N MET A 118 15.59 10.84 -10.86
CA MET A 118 14.53 11.07 -11.82
C MET A 118 13.69 12.32 -11.50
N SER A 119 14.01 13.06 -10.43
CA SER A 119 13.18 14.15 -9.93
C SER A 119 13.72 15.50 -10.40
N PRO A 120 12.99 16.23 -11.28
CA PRO A 120 13.38 17.58 -11.70
C PRO A 120 13.47 18.54 -10.51
N LEU A 121 12.61 18.34 -9.50
CA LEU A 121 12.62 19.09 -8.25
C LEU A 121 13.95 18.97 -7.51
N TYR A 122 14.54 17.77 -7.50
CA TYR A 122 15.81 17.52 -6.83
C TYR A 122 17.00 18.14 -7.57
N GLU A 123 16.94 18.21 -8.90
CA GLU A 123 17.92 18.94 -9.71
C GLU A 123 17.87 20.44 -9.41
N MET A 124 16.67 21.03 -9.36
CA MET A 124 16.50 22.45 -9.02
C MET A 124 17.05 22.79 -7.62
N VAL A 125 16.87 21.91 -6.63
CA VAL A 125 17.49 22.06 -5.30
C VAL A 125 19.01 22.02 -5.36
N LYS A 126 19.59 21.11 -6.16
CA LYS A 126 21.05 21.03 -6.34
C LYS A 126 21.62 22.29 -7.00
N GLU A 127 20.84 22.95 -7.86
CA GLU A 127 21.18 24.22 -8.50
C GLU A 127 20.99 25.43 -7.56
N GLY A 128 20.52 25.22 -6.33
CA GLY A 128 20.31 26.26 -5.33
C GLY A 128 19.01 27.04 -5.50
N ILE A 129 18.08 26.54 -6.31
CA ILE A 129 16.76 27.15 -6.51
C ILE A 129 15.89 26.81 -5.31
N ASP A 130 15.31 27.84 -4.69
CA ASP A 130 14.32 27.67 -3.62
C ASP A 130 12.98 27.21 -4.21
N ILE A 131 12.67 25.92 -4.03
CA ILE A 131 11.45 25.29 -4.55
C ILE A 131 10.19 25.99 -4.01
N LYS A 132 10.26 26.61 -2.83
CA LYS A 132 9.12 27.30 -2.19
C LYS A 132 8.70 28.56 -2.93
N GLN A 133 9.55 29.10 -3.80
CA GLN A 133 9.26 30.32 -4.58
C GLN A 133 8.72 30.02 -5.98
N ILE A 134 8.66 28.74 -6.37
CA ILE A 134 8.16 28.32 -7.68
C ILE A 134 6.62 28.38 -7.65
N GLN A 135 6.02 29.22 -8.50
CA GLN A 135 4.58 29.19 -8.73
C GLN A 135 4.21 27.97 -9.58
N TRP A 136 3.66 26.95 -8.92
CA TRP A 136 3.10 25.78 -9.57
C TRP A 136 1.81 26.15 -10.29
N ALA A 137 1.66 25.79 -11.57
CA ALA A 137 0.39 25.88 -12.26
C ALA A 137 -0.59 24.89 -11.61
N GLN A 138 -1.60 25.38 -10.89
CA GLN A 138 -2.66 24.54 -10.35
C GLN A 138 -3.46 23.92 -11.51
N HIS A 139 -3.59 22.59 -11.49
CA HIS A 139 -4.51 21.82 -12.31
C HIS A 139 -5.65 21.29 -11.45
#